data_AF-A0A815RXL7-F1
#
_entry.id   AF-A0A815RXL7-F1
#
_cell.length_a   1.000
_cell.length_b   1.000
_cell.length_c   1.000
_cell.angle_alpha   90.00
_cell.angle_beta   90.00
_cell.angle_gamma   90.00
#
_symmetry.space_group_name_H-M   'P 1'
#
loop_
_entity.id
_entity.type
_entity.pdbx_description
1 polymer ?
#
loop_
_entity_poly.entity_id
_entity_poly.type
_entity_poly.pdbx_seq_one_letter_code
_entity_poly.pdbx_strand_id
1 'polypeptide(L)'
;TPYVRVNPEKIKGIVLTNKYDSSPGFKKPDDASFKIANHLLDFILDEVEHGRIPKTLLPFQSGVGNVANAVLACIAQDNRFKSIEMYTEVIQDSIFDLIDSDKLRFASTTALTFSSEGQKRFHRDLYELKSKFILRSMEISNNPEVIRRIGLIIMNTALEADIYGNINSTHVLGSSMMNGIGGSGNFTRNAYISIFMTPSLAKDGKISSFVPMVSHVDHNEHSVQIMVNEQGLADLRAKAPKQRAELIIEKCVHPIYKDLLRDYFRHPWQTGSMHPDHRAKKEATSKDTEKAAQKLDQTAAPKK
;
A
#
# COMPACT_ATOMS: atom_id res chain seq x y z
N THR A 1 -0.57 -15.68 25.46
CA THR A 1 -1.73 -16.15 26.25
C THR A 1 -3.00 -15.84 25.48
N PRO A 2 -4.10 -16.58 25.66
CA PRO A 2 -5.38 -16.28 24.99
C PRO A 2 -6.17 -15.14 25.66
N TYR A 3 -5.56 -14.41 26.60
CA TYR A 3 -6.19 -13.32 27.36
C TYR A 3 -5.14 -12.27 27.78
N VAL A 4 -5.62 -11.06 28.07
CA VAL A 4 -4.85 -9.97 28.70
C VAL A 4 -4.99 -10.09 30.21
N ARG A 5 -3.88 -10.08 30.95
CA ARG A 5 -3.88 -10.15 32.42
C ARG A 5 -4.09 -8.74 33.01
N VAL A 6 -5.05 -8.61 33.93
CA VAL A 6 -5.33 -7.37 34.65
C VAL A 6 -5.48 -7.65 36.15
N ASN A 7 -5.20 -6.66 37.01
CA ASN A 7 -5.56 -6.73 38.43
C ASN A 7 -7.09 -6.50 38.56
N PRO A 8 -7.88 -7.47 39.07
CA PRO A 8 -9.33 -7.31 39.22
C PRO A 8 -9.76 -6.10 40.05
N GLU A 9 -8.95 -5.66 41.03
CA GLU A 9 -9.26 -4.48 41.87
C GLU A 9 -9.27 -3.16 41.09
N LYS A 10 -8.63 -3.15 39.91
CA LYS A 10 -8.66 -1.99 38.99
C LYS A 10 -9.95 -1.93 38.17
N ILE A 11 -10.76 -2.99 38.14
CA ILE A 11 -12.02 -3.04 37.37
C ILE A 11 -13.10 -2.32 38.18
N LYS A 12 -13.56 -1.16 37.70
CA LYS A 12 -14.61 -0.36 38.36
C LYS A 12 -16.03 -0.79 37.98
N GLY A 13 -16.19 -1.53 36.90
CA GLY A 13 -17.48 -2.05 36.43
C GLY A 13 -17.33 -2.86 35.14
N ILE A 14 -18.35 -3.66 34.82
CA ILE A 14 -18.45 -4.44 33.59
C ILE A 14 -19.74 -4.00 32.88
N VAL A 15 -19.61 -3.53 31.64
CA VAL A 15 -20.74 -3.10 30.81
C VAL A 15 -21.03 -4.20 29.79
N LEU A 16 -22.23 -4.77 29.86
CA LEU A 16 -22.67 -5.79 28.90
C LEU A 16 -23.16 -5.11 27.62
N THR A 17 -22.66 -5.57 26.47
CA THR A 17 -23.02 -5.04 25.14
C THR A 17 -23.32 -6.20 24.19
N ASN A 18 -24.14 -5.97 23.18
CA ASN A 18 -24.40 -6.91 22.09
C ASN A 18 -24.47 -6.14 20.77
N LYS A 19 -23.31 -5.71 20.28
CA LYS A 19 -23.19 -4.88 19.09
C LYS A 19 -22.00 -5.36 18.26
N TYR A 20 -22.22 -5.54 16.97
CA TYR A 20 -21.17 -5.81 15.99
C TYR A 20 -20.32 -4.58 15.70
N ASP A 21 -19.08 -4.82 15.25
CA ASP A 21 -18.21 -3.75 14.77
C ASP A 21 -18.78 -3.11 13.51
N SER A 22 -18.55 -1.80 13.35
CA SER A 22 -18.91 -1.07 12.14
C SER A 22 -17.67 -0.88 11.28
N SER A 23 -17.68 -1.44 10.07
CA SER A 23 -16.64 -1.22 9.07
C SER A 23 -17.30 -0.86 7.74
N PRO A 24 -16.82 0.19 7.02
CA PRO A 24 -17.29 0.45 5.68
C PRO A 24 -17.01 -0.76 4.78
N GLY A 25 -17.96 -1.10 3.92
CA GLY A 25 -17.76 -2.15 2.92
C GLY A 25 -16.62 -1.81 1.97
N PHE A 26 -15.94 -2.84 1.48
CA PHE A 26 -14.88 -2.68 0.48
C PHE A 26 -15.48 -2.64 -0.92
N LYS A 27 -14.94 -1.78 -1.79
CA LYS A 27 -15.35 -1.79 -3.19
C LYS A 27 -14.74 -3.01 -3.86
N LYS A 28 -15.46 -3.56 -4.84
CA LYS A 28 -14.90 -4.58 -5.72
C LYS A 28 -13.68 -4.00 -6.46
N PRO A 29 -12.62 -4.80 -6.67
CA PRO A 29 -11.51 -4.41 -7.54
C PRO A 29 -12.01 -3.92 -8.90
N ASP A 30 -11.42 -2.84 -9.39
CA ASP A 30 -11.61 -2.33 -10.75
C ASP A 30 -10.50 -2.83 -11.70
N ASP A 31 -10.66 -2.58 -13.00
CA ASP A 31 -9.69 -3.01 -14.03
C ASP A 31 -8.27 -2.50 -13.76
N ALA A 32 -8.14 -1.28 -13.22
CA ALA A 32 -6.85 -0.72 -12.83
C ALA A 32 -6.22 -1.57 -11.71
N SER A 33 -7.00 -1.89 -10.67
CA SER A 33 -6.55 -2.74 -9.56
C SER A 33 -6.13 -4.14 -10.02
N PHE A 34 -6.83 -4.72 -10.99
CA PHE A 34 -6.45 -6.01 -11.59
C PHE A 34 -5.13 -5.94 -12.37
N LYS A 35 -4.92 -4.88 -13.18
CA LYS A 35 -3.65 -4.68 -13.88
C LYS A 35 -2.48 -4.50 -12.91
N ILE A 36 -2.69 -3.71 -11.84
CA ILE A 36 -1.71 -3.53 -10.76
C ILE A 36 -1.34 -4.88 -10.16
N ALA A 37 -2.35 -5.68 -9.80
CA ALA A 37 -2.14 -7.00 -9.23
C ALA A 37 -1.35 -7.90 -10.18
N ASN A 38 -1.70 -7.96 -11.47
CA ASN A 38 -0.98 -8.79 -12.43
C ASN A 38 0.49 -8.39 -12.58
N HIS A 39 0.79 -7.09 -12.73
CA HIS A 39 2.18 -6.62 -12.79
C HIS A 39 2.99 -7.01 -11.55
N LEU A 40 2.37 -6.92 -10.38
CA LEU A 40 2.99 -7.31 -9.13
C LEU A 40 3.21 -8.83 -9.04
N LEU A 41 2.19 -9.63 -9.34
CA LEU A 41 2.29 -11.09 -9.24
C LEU A 41 3.31 -11.66 -10.25
N ASP A 42 3.36 -11.12 -11.47
CA ASP A 42 4.37 -11.49 -12.46
C ASP A 42 5.78 -11.15 -11.97
N PHE A 43 5.98 -9.98 -11.34
CA PHE A 43 7.25 -9.64 -10.70
C PHE A 43 7.64 -10.61 -9.59
N ILE A 44 6.71 -10.96 -8.69
CA ILE A 44 6.99 -11.91 -7.60
C ILE A 44 7.39 -13.28 -8.16
N LEU A 45 6.73 -13.75 -9.21
CA LEU A 45 7.06 -15.03 -9.85
C LEU A 45 8.43 -14.98 -10.54
N ASP A 46 8.78 -13.87 -11.19
CA ASP A 46 10.12 -13.65 -11.76
C ASP A 46 11.21 -13.69 -10.67
N GLU A 47 10.97 -13.06 -9.52
CA GLU A 47 11.89 -13.12 -8.38
C GLU A 47 12.05 -14.54 -7.84
N VAL A 48 11.00 -15.35 -7.86
CA VAL A 48 11.06 -16.78 -7.48
C VAL A 48 11.84 -17.60 -8.50
N GLU A 49 11.59 -17.39 -9.79
CA GLU A 49 12.28 -18.09 -10.88
C GLU A 49 13.79 -17.87 -10.83
N HIS A 50 14.21 -16.64 -10.56
CA HIS A 50 15.61 -16.27 -10.40
C HIS A 50 16.20 -16.59 -9.02
N GLY A 51 15.44 -17.23 -8.13
CA GLY A 51 15.92 -17.65 -6.81
C GLY A 51 16.17 -16.51 -5.82
N ARG A 52 15.64 -15.31 -6.09
CA ARG A 52 15.69 -14.15 -5.17
C ARG A 52 14.62 -14.25 -4.09
N ILE A 53 13.48 -14.87 -4.40
CA ILE A 53 12.46 -15.27 -3.43
C ILE A 53 12.42 -16.82 -3.38
N PRO A 54 12.31 -17.45 -2.19
CA PRO A 54 12.18 -18.89 -2.09
C PRO A 54 10.90 -19.40 -2.79
N LYS A 55 10.93 -20.62 -3.34
CA LYS A 55 9.76 -21.24 -4.00
C LYS A 55 8.54 -21.41 -3.08
N THR A 56 8.75 -21.43 -1.77
CA THR A 56 7.69 -21.45 -0.76
C THR A 56 7.05 -20.09 -0.52
N LEU A 57 7.55 -19.05 -1.19
CA LEU A 57 7.28 -17.63 -0.96
C LEU A 57 7.69 -17.17 0.45
N LEU A 58 7.72 -15.86 0.60
CA LEU A 58 7.83 -15.18 1.89
C LEU A 58 6.42 -14.73 2.33
N PRO A 59 6.17 -14.56 3.63
CA PRO A 59 4.85 -14.10 4.08
C PRO A 59 4.55 -12.68 3.57
N PHE A 60 3.28 -12.47 3.23
CA PHE A 60 2.79 -11.20 2.72
C PHE A 60 2.25 -10.31 3.85
N GLN A 61 2.57 -9.02 3.79
CA GLN A 61 1.80 -7.98 4.44
C GLN A 61 0.97 -7.24 3.39
N SER A 62 -0.29 -7.02 3.70
CA SER A 62 -1.21 -6.28 2.83
C SER A 62 -1.76 -5.08 3.57
N GLY A 63 -1.58 -3.89 2.99
CA GLY A 63 -2.21 -2.67 3.46
C GLY A 63 -3.73 -2.71 3.28
N VAL A 64 -4.37 -1.61 3.66
CA VAL A 64 -5.83 -1.43 3.50
C VAL A 64 -6.13 -0.80 2.14
N GLY A 65 -7.19 -1.27 1.48
CA GLY A 65 -7.79 -0.61 0.32
C GLY A 65 -8.06 -1.53 -0.87
N ASN A 66 -8.71 -0.98 -1.89
CA ASN A 66 -9.18 -1.74 -3.04
C ASN A 66 -8.05 -2.45 -3.80
N VAL A 67 -6.91 -1.77 -3.99
CA VAL A 67 -5.76 -2.33 -4.72
C VAL A 67 -5.16 -3.51 -3.97
N ALA A 68 -4.93 -3.36 -2.67
CA ALA A 68 -4.44 -4.43 -1.81
C ALA A 68 -5.38 -5.65 -1.81
N ASN A 69 -6.69 -5.41 -1.70
CA ASN A 69 -7.70 -6.47 -1.79
C ASN A 69 -7.71 -7.14 -3.18
N ALA A 70 -7.49 -6.40 -4.26
CA ALA A 70 -7.40 -6.94 -5.61
C ALA A 70 -6.21 -7.90 -5.76
N VAL A 71 -5.06 -7.58 -5.17
CA VAL A 71 -3.89 -8.47 -5.21
C VAL A 71 -4.20 -9.81 -4.54
N LEU A 72 -4.80 -9.80 -3.35
CA LEU A 72 -5.16 -11.04 -2.64
C LEU A 72 -6.22 -11.85 -3.41
N ALA A 73 -7.21 -11.19 -4.02
CA ALA A 73 -8.19 -11.84 -4.87
C ALA A 73 -7.56 -12.46 -6.15
N CYS A 74 -6.56 -11.80 -6.74
CA CYS A 74 -5.82 -12.36 -7.87
C CYS A 74 -4.99 -13.58 -7.46
N ILE A 75 -4.32 -13.54 -6.30
CA ILE A 75 -3.61 -14.71 -5.76
C ILE A 75 -4.57 -15.88 -5.55
N ALA A 76 -5.76 -15.62 -5.00
CA ALA A 76 -6.80 -16.63 -4.81
C ALA A 76 -7.16 -17.36 -6.12
N GLN A 77 -7.15 -16.65 -7.25
CA GLN A 77 -7.52 -17.20 -8.57
C GLN A 77 -6.32 -17.72 -9.38
N ASP A 78 -5.10 -17.31 -9.06
CA ASP A 78 -3.91 -17.63 -9.86
C ASP A 78 -3.29 -18.98 -9.47
N ASN A 79 -3.37 -19.96 -10.37
CA ASN A 79 -2.84 -21.32 -10.15
C ASN A 79 -1.31 -21.39 -10.03
N ARG A 80 -0.59 -20.33 -10.38
CA ARG A 80 0.86 -20.23 -10.18
C ARG A 80 1.19 -20.09 -8.68
N PHE A 81 0.25 -19.60 -7.87
CA PHE A 81 0.36 -19.50 -6.42
C PHE A 81 -0.34 -20.67 -5.74
N LYS A 82 0.42 -21.53 -5.07
CA LYS A 82 -0.11 -22.72 -4.38
C LYS A 82 -0.74 -22.38 -3.03
N SER A 83 0.00 -21.67 -2.19
CA SER A 83 -0.48 -21.15 -0.91
C SER A 83 0.43 -20.02 -0.44
N ILE A 84 -0.13 -19.15 0.39
CA ILE A 84 0.57 -18.03 1.01
C ILE A 84 0.37 -18.02 2.52
N GLU A 85 1.30 -17.36 3.19
CA GLU A 85 1.13 -16.94 4.58
C GLU A 85 1.00 -15.43 4.64
N MET A 86 0.30 -14.95 5.66
CA MET A 86 0.19 -13.53 5.92
C MET A 86 0.76 -13.17 7.29
N TYR A 87 1.49 -12.07 7.33
CA TYR A 87 1.91 -11.40 8.55
C TYR A 87 1.63 -9.91 8.35
N THR A 88 0.50 -9.45 8.87
CA THR A 88 -0.06 -8.14 8.54
C THR A 88 -0.54 -7.39 9.77
N GLU A 89 -0.89 -6.11 9.63
CA GLU A 89 -1.51 -5.35 10.72
C GLU A 89 -3.00 -5.68 10.84
N VAL A 90 -3.71 -5.70 9.71
CA VAL A 90 -5.16 -5.87 9.62
C VAL A 90 -5.48 -6.88 8.52
N ILE A 91 -6.49 -7.71 8.77
CA ILE A 91 -7.09 -8.62 7.79
C ILE A 91 -8.48 -8.12 7.42
N GLN A 92 -8.78 -8.16 6.13
CA GLN A 92 -10.04 -7.70 5.54
C GLN A 92 -10.72 -8.84 4.77
N ASP A 93 -11.90 -8.59 4.20
CA ASP A 93 -12.74 -9.59 3.53
C ASP A 93 -12.03 -10.41 2.44
N SER A 94 -11.04 -9.82 1.76
CA SER A 94 -10.24 -10.49 0.72
C SER A 94 -9.52 -11.76 1.20
N ILE A 95 -9.37 -11.93 2.51
CA ILE A 95 -8.84 -13.17 3.09
C ILE A 95 -9.74 -14.38 2.83
N PHE A 96 -11.04 -14.16 2.71
CA PHE A 96 -12.00 -15.22 2.51
C PHE A 96 -11.83 -15.88 1.14
N ASP A 97 -11.50 -15.11 0.10
CA ASP A 97 -11.21 -15.65 -1.23
C ASP A 97 -10.00 -16.60 -1.19
N LEU A 98 -8.97 -16.26 -0.40
CA LEU A 98 -7.80 -17.12 -0.18
C LEU A 98 -8.13 -18.37 0.63
N ILE A 99 -9.07 -18.28 1.57
CA ILE A 99 -9.54 -19.44 2.35
C ILE A 99 -10.37 -20.36 1.46
N ASP A 100 -11.29 -19.81 0.67
CA ASP A 100 -12.18 -20.55 -0.22
C ASP A 100 -11.43 -21.28 -1.34
N SER A 101 -10.30 -20.70 -1.77
CA SER A 101 -9.39 -21.32 -2.75
C SER A 101 -8.34 -22.24 -2.12
N ASP A 102 -8.38 -22.48 -0.81
CA ASP A 102 -7.38 -23.23 -0.03
C ASP A 102 -5.93 -22.72 -0.21
N LYS A 103 -5.78 -21.43 -0.50
CA LYS A 103 -4.49 -20.76 -0.69
C LYS A 103 -4.01 -20.03 0.56
N LEU A 104 -4.83 -19.88 1.59
CA LEU A 104 -4.36 -19.37 2.88
C LEU A 104 -3.89 -20.51 3.79
N ARG A 105 -2.58 -20.57 4.04
CA ARG A 105 -1.99 -21.46 5.04
C ARG A 105 -2.29 -20.96 6.46
N PHE A 106 -1.91 -19.71 6.73
CA PHE A 106 -2.05 -19.09 8.05
C PHE A 106 -1.91 -17.57 7.97
N ALA A 107 -2.55 -16.85 8.89
CA ALA A 107 -2.41 -15.40 9.00
C ALA A 107 -2.17 -14.93 10.44
N SER A 108 -1.09 -14.16 10.62
CA SER A 108 -0.77 -13.43 11.84
C SER A 108 -1.16 -11.96 11.67
N THR A 109 -1.95 -11.42 12.60
CA THR A 109 -2.49 -10.06 12.48
C THR A 109 -2.67 -9.38 13.84
N THR A 110 -2.91 -8.06 13.84
CA THR A 110 -3.39 -7.34 15.04
C THR A 110 -4.90 -7.44 15.16
N ALA A 111 -5.60 -7.25 14.04
CA ALA A 111 -7.04 -7.08 14.00
C ALA A 111 -7.68 -7.79 12.81
N LEU A 112 -8.95 -8.15 13.00
CA LEU A 112 -9.85 -8.62 11.95
C LEU A 112 -10.87 -7.50 11.71
N THR A 113 -10.92 -6.95 10.50
CA THR A 113 -11.80 -5.83 10.16
C THR A 113 -12.61 -6.21 8.95
N PHE A 114 -13.70 -6.92 9.21
CA PHE A 114 -14.60 -7.43 8.18
C PHE A 114 -15.79 -6.49 7.94
N SER A 115 -16.31 -6.52 6.71
CA SER A 115 -17.62 -5.94 6.39
C SER A 115 -18.74 -6.62 7.19
N SER A 116 -19.96 -6.07 7.16
CA SER A 116 -21.10 -6.70 7.84
C SER A 116 -21.36 -8.14 7.39
N GLU A 117 -21.16 -8.46 6.12
CA GLU A 117 -21.30 -9.83 5.61
C GLU A 117 -20.10 -10.71 6.01
N GLY A 118 -18.89 -10.17 5.96
CA GLY A 118 -17.69 -10.87 6.42
C GLY A 118 -17.74 -11.19 7.93
N GLN A 119 -18.29 -10.31 8.76
CA GLN A 119 -18.51 -10.57 10.18
C GLN A 119 -19.52 -11.70 10.40
N LYS A 120 -20.68 -11.66 9.73
CA LYS A 120 -21.67 -12.74 9.80
C LYS A 120 -21.07 -14.09 9.42
N ARG A 121 -20.30 -14.12 8.34
CA ARG A 121 -19.56 -15.31 7.89
C ARG A 121 -18.56 -15.78 8.95
N PHE A 122 -17.72 -14.89 9.46
CA PHE A 122 -16.73 -15.22 10.47
C PHE A 122 -17.35 -15.79 11.74
N HIS A 123 -18.46 -15.20 12.21
CA HIS A 123 -19.19 -15.68 13.39
C HIS A 123 -19.87 -17.04 13.16
N ARG A 124 -20.44 -17.26 11.97
CA ARG A 124 -21.06 -18.54 11.60
C ARG A 124 -20.03 -19.67 11.57
N ASP A 125 -18.86 -19.41 10.98
CA ASP A 125 -17.84 -20.42 10.70
C ASP A 125 -16.65 -20.35 11.70
N LEU A 126 -16.87 -19.74 12.89
CA LEU A 126 -15.83 -19.32 13.82
C LEU A 126 -14.87 -20.45 14.21
N TYR A 127 -15.37 -21.65 14.48
CA TYR A 127 -14.56 -22.76 14.94
C TYR A 127 -13.59 -23.27 13.88
N GLU A 128 -14.01 -23.26 12.62
CA GLU A 128 -13.17 -23.63 11.48
C GLU A 128 -12.14 -22.54 11.21
N LEU A 129 -12.60 -21.29 11.15
CA LEU A 129 -11.79 -20.14 10.80
C LEU A 129 -10.78 -19.75 11.88
N LYS A 130 -11.09 -19.94 13.17
CA LYS A 130 -10.19 -19.61 14.29
C LYS A 130 -8.81 -20.25 14.14
N SER A 131 -8.73 -21.46 13.58
CA SER A 131 -7.46 -22.18 13.39
C SER A 131 -6.52 -21.51 12.37
N LYS A 132 -7.05 -20.65 11.48
CA LYS A 132 -6.29 -19.97 10.42
C LYS A 132 -5.63 -18.67 10.88
N PHE A 133 -5.98 -18.16 12.08
CA PHE A 133 -5.58 -16.83 12.53
C PHE A 133 -4.83 -16.85 13.88
N ILE A 134 -3.86 -15.95 14.03
CA ILE A 134 -3.36 -15.52 15.34
C ILE A 134 -3.43 -14.00 15.46
N LEU A 135 -4.10 -13.54 16.52
CA LEU A 135 -4.12 -12.13 16.89
C LEU A 135 -2.95 -11.83 17.83
N ARG A 136 -2.21 -10.76 17.55
CA ARG A 136 -1.08 -10.27 18.34
C ARG A 136 -1.32 -8.81 18.73
N SER A 137 -0.63 -8.34 19.77
CA SER A 137 -0.58 -6.89 20.01
C SER A 137 0.12 -6.21 18.83
N MET A 138 -0.27 -4.96 18.55
CA MET A 138 0.33 -4.16 17.47
C MET A 138 1.85 -4.05 17.62
N GLU A 139 2.35 -3.97 18.86
CA GLU A 139 3.78 -3.92 19.16
C GLU A 139 4.54 -5.15 18.62
N ILE A 140 3.88 -6.31 18.52
CA ILE A 140 4.49 -7.53 17.99
C ILE A 140 4.25 -7.66 16.49
N SER A 141 3.01 -7.53 16.02
CA SER A 141 2.68 -7.61 14.59
C SER A 141 3.35 -6.54 13.74
N ASN A 142 3.68 -5.38 14.32
CA ASN A 142 4.39 -4.31 13.63
C ASN A 142 5.84 -4.16 14.10
N ASN A 143 6.39 -5.17 14.80
CA ASN A 143 7.73 -5.06 15.35
C ASN A 143 8.80 -5.08 14.24
N PRO A 144 9.67 -4.05 14.13
CA PRO A 144 10.74 -4.00 13.13
C PRO A 144 11.64 -5.23 13.09
N GLU A 145 11.99 -5.75 14.28
CA GLU A 145 12.84 -6.93 14.42
C GLU A 145 12.16 -8.15 13.79
N VAL A 146 10.91 -8.40 14.16
CA VAL A 146 10.13 -9.55 13.68
C VAL A 146 9.87 -9.45 12.18
N ILE A 147 9.47 -8.26 11.69
CA ILE A 147 9.24 -8.00 10.26
C ILE A 147 10.49 -8.36 9.44
N ARG A 148 11.66 -7.90 9.89
CA ARG A 148 12.93 -8.15 9.20
C ARG A 148 13.38 -9.60 9.32
N ARG A 149 13.19 -10.24 10.48
CA ARG A 149 13.57 -11.64 10.72
C ARG A 149 12.74 -12.60 9.85
N ILE A 150 11.45 -12.33 9.68
CA ILE A 150 10.57 -13.13 8.82
C ILE A 150 10.84 -12.84 7.34
N GLY A 151 11.20 -11.60 7.00
CA GLY A 151 11.49 -11.20 5.63
C GLY A 151 10.22 -11.00 4.81
N LEU A 152 9.39 -10.03 5.19
CA LEU A 152 8.07 -9.85 4.55
C LEU A 152 8.15 -9.26 3.14
N ILE A 153 7.22 -9.68 2.27
CA ILE A 153 6.84 -8.94 1.06
C ILE A 153 5.67 -8.03 1.44
N ILE A 154 5.87 -6.72 1.41
CA ILE A 154 4.89 -5.76 1.93
C ILE A 154 4.27 -4.98 0.79
N MET A 155 2.95 -4.79 0.84
CA MET A 155 2.18 -4.12 -0.20
C MET A 155 1.38 -2.97 0.41
N ASN A 156 1.82 -1.73 0.18
CA ASN A 156 1.18 -0.53 0.69
C ASN A 156 0.60 0.32 -0.46
N THR A 157 -0.39 1.15 -0.13
CA THR A 157 -1.00 2.09 -1.08
C THR A 157 -0.33 3.46 -0.92
N ALA A 158 0.05 4.09 -2.04
CA ALA A 158 0.53 5.47 -2.06
C ALA A 158 -0.62 6.44 -2.39
N LEU A 159 -0.66 7.59 -1.71
CA LEU A 159 -1.52 8.71 -2.11
C LEU A 159 -0.94 9.41 -3.34
N GLU A 160 0.36 9.70 -3.29
CA GLU A 160 1.17 10.16 -4.43
C GLU A 160 2.62 9.73 -4.22
N ALA A 161 3.39 9.76 -5.29
CA ALA A 161 4.80 9.45 -5.29
C ALA A 161 5.57 10.38 -6.21
N ASP A 162 6.85 10.61 -5.93
CA ASP A 162 7.69 11.38 -6.83
C ASP A 162 8.57 10.52 -7.73
N ILE A 163 9.14 11.18 -8.74
CA ILE A 163 10.05 10.53 -9.68
C ILE A 163 11.35 10.03 -9.02
N TYR A 164 11.65 10.40 -7.78
CA TYR A 164 12.81 9.88 -7.06
C TYR A 164 12.46 8.68 -6.18
N GLY A 165 11.18 8.34 -6.08
CA GLY A 165 10.66 7.20 -5.32
C GLY A 165 10.44 7.51 -3.85
N ASN A 166 10.20 8.78 -3.49
CA ASN A 166 9.57 9.11 -2.21
C ASN A 166 8.05 8.96 -2.33
N ILE A 167 7.41 8.64 -1.21
CA ILE A 167 5.97 8.38 -1.11
C ILE A 167 5.34 9.29 -0.07
N ASN A 168 4.16 9.80 -0.43
CA ASN A 168 3.18 10.37 0.47
C ASN A 168 2.04 9.36 0.65
N SER A 169 1.68 9.08 1.90
CA SER A 169 0.58 8.17 2.27
C SER A 169 -0.50 8.90 3.07
N THR A 170 -0.30 10.18 3.42
CA THR A 170 -1.06 10.83 4.50
C THR A 170 -1.67 12.18 4.15
N HIS A 171 -0.94 13.07 3.47
CA HIS A 171 -1.36 14.47 3.35
C HIS A 171 -1.74 14.83 1.91
N VAL A 172 -3.03 15.06 1.65
CA VAL A 172 -3.46 15.65 0.38
C VAL A 172 -2.95 17.09 0.31
N LEU A 173 -2.23 17.40 -0.79
CA LEU A 173 -1.60 18.71 -1.01
C LEU A 173 -0.69 19.14 0.15
N GLY A 174 -0.07 18.18 0.85
CA GLY A 174 0.92 18.42 1.90
C GLY A 174 0.37 18.92 3.23
N SER A 175 -0.93 19.15 3.36
CA SER A 175 -1.53 19.74 4.58
C SER A 175 -2.81 19.06 5.06
N SER A 176 -3.61 18.49 4.16
CA SER A 176 -4.88 17.86 4.54
C SER A 176 -4.66 16.39 4.90
N MET A 177 -4.72 16.07 6.20
CA MET A 177 -4.59 14.71 6.71
C MET A 177 -5.73 13.82 6.21
N MET A 178 -5.36 12.64 5.68
CA MET A 178 -6.29 11.59 5.28
C MET A 178 -6.64 10.70 6.48
N ASN A 179 -5.82 9.66 6.74
CA ASN A 179 -6.01 8.73 7.85
C ASN A 179 -4.86 8.84 8.86
N GLY A 180 -3.63 8.72 8.36
CA GLY A 180 -2.40 8.66 9.14
C GLY A 180 -1.43 7.62 8.56
N ILE A 181 -0.16 7.68 8.98
CA ILE A 181 0.88 6.79 8.44
C ILE A 181 0.62 5.32 8.80
N GLY A 182 -0.02 5.06 9.93
CA GLY A 182 -0.31 3.70 10.42
C GLY A 182 0.95 2.85 10.53
N GLY A 183 0.84 1.55 10.26
CA GLY A 183 1.98 0.63 10.22
C GLY A 183 2.86 0.71 8.97
N SER A 184 2.49 1.49 7.95
CA SER A 184 3.18 1.48 6.65
C SER A 184 4.69 1.73 6.79
N GLY A 185 5.11 2.61 7.70
CA GLY A 185 6.52 2.87 8.00
C GLY A 185 7.23 1.70 8.68
N ASN A 186 6.56 1.01 9.62
CA ASN A 186 7.09 -0.16 10.32
C ASN A 186 7.43 -1.28 9.33
N PHE A 187 6.50 -1.56 8.41
CA PHE A 187 6.65 -2.59 7.39
C PHE A 187 7.65 -2.18 6.31
N THR A 188 7.45 -1.01 5.68
CA THR A 188 8.26 -0.54 4.55
C THR A 188 9.75 -0.51 4.86
N ARG A 189 10.14 0.00 6.04
CA ARG A 189 11.56 0.14 6.41
C ARG A 189 12.25 -1.20 6.68
N ASN A 190 11.51 -2.24 7.04
CA ASN A 190 12.06 -3.49 7.58
C ASN A 190 11.76 -4.71 6.70
N ALA A 191 10.99 -4.55 5.64
CA ALA A 191 10.62 -5.60 4.72
C ALA A 191 11.80 -6.18 3.93
N TYR A 192 11.60 -7.40 3.44
CA TYR A 192 12.49 -7.99 2.43
C TYR A 192 12.28 -7.30 1.07
N ILE A 193 11.01 -7.13 0.68
CA ILE A 193 10.62 -6.34 -0.50
C ILE A 193 9.55 -5.33 -0.11
N SER A 194 9.82 -4.04 -0.31
CA SER A 194 8.91 -2.91 -0.08
C SER A 194 8.23 -2.42 -1.34
N ILE A 195 6.91 -2.57 -1.40
CA ILE A 195 6.11 -2.30 -2.60
C ILE A 195 5.07 -1.24 -2.31
N PHE A 196 5.04 -0.21 -3.15
CA PHE A 196 3.98 0.78 -3.18
C PHE A 196 3.15 0.68 -4.45
N MET A 197 1.84 0.72 -4.26
CA MET A 197 0.84 0.56 -5.29
C MET A 197 -0.05 1.80 -5.33
N THR A 198 -0.36 2.32 -6.50
CA THR A 198 -1.34 3.39 -6.67
C THR A 198 -1.76 3.45 -8.12
N PRO A 199 -3.04 3.68 -8.47
CA PRO A 199 -3.39 4.03 -9.84
C PRO A 199 -2.56 5.23 -10.32
N SER A 200 -2.18 5.30 -11.58
CA SER A 200 -1.36 6.41 -12.10
C SER A 200 -2.08 7.76 -12.06
N LEU A 201 -3.42 7.74 -12.03
CA LEU A 201 -4.29 8.89 -11.96
C LEU A 201 -5.31 8.79 -10.81
N ALA A 202 -5.69 9.95 -10.28
CA ALA A 202 -6.74 10.12 -9.26
C ALA A 202 -7.81 11.14 -9.72
N LYS A 203 -8.94 11.19 -9.00
CA LYS A 203 -10.06 12.11 -9.22
C LYS A 203 -10.52 12.15 -10.69
N ASP A 204 -10.89 10.98 -11.22
CA ASP A 204 -11.38 10.81 -12.60
C ASP A 204 -10.40 11.32 -13.66
N GLY A 205 -9.11 11.05 -13.45
CA GLY A 205 -8.05 11.40 -14.40
C GLY A 205 -7.51 12.82 -14.26
N LYS A 206 -8.01 13.61 -13.31
CA LYS A 206 -7.66 15.04 -13.16
C LYS A 206 -6.33 15.27 -12.42
N ILE A 207 -5.88 14.30 -11.64
CA ILE A 207 -4.69 14.40 -10.81
C ILE A 207 -3.75 13.24 -11.14
N SER A 208 -2.47 13.53 -11.35
CA SER A 208 -1.43 12.51 -11.44
C SER A 208 -1.06 12.02 -10.05
N SER A 209 -0.98 10.71 -9.85
CA SER A 209 -0.43 10.12 -8.62
C SER A 209 1.10 10.17 -8.60
N PHE A 210 1.74 10.48 -9.74
CA PHE A 210 3.17 10.66 -9.87
C PHE A 210 3.51 12.14 -10.10
N VAL A 211 4.36 12.69 -9.25
CA VAL A 211 4.64 14.13 -9.19
C VAL A 211 6.15 14.41 -9.27
N PRO A 212 6.56 15.67 -9.54
CA PRO A 212 7.97 16.03 -9.53
C PRO A 212 8.67 15.82 -8.18
N MET A 213 7.96 16.14 -7.09
CA MET A 213 8.36 15.99 -5.69
C MET A 213 7.08 15.82 -4.88
N VAL A 214 7.06 14.88 -3.93
CA VAL A 214 5.87 14.67 -3.09
C VAL A 214 5.62 15.89 -2.21
N SER A 215 4.35 16.21 -1.99
CA SER A 215 3.95 17.32 -1.13
C SER A 215 4.21 17.04 0.36
N HIS A 216 4.31 15.76 0.73
CA HIS A 216 4.70 15.29 2.06
C HIS A 216 5.47 13.97 1.93
N VAL A 217 6.51 13.75 2.74
CA VAL A 217 7.32 12.52 2.70
C VAL A 217 6.99 11.67 3.92
N ASP A 218 6.28 10.56 3.69
CA ASP A 218 6.09 9.50 4.70
C ASP A 218 7.17 8.40 4.55
N HIS A 219 7.54 8.09 3.31
CA HIS A 219 8.55 7.08 2.99
C HIS A 219 9.56 7.64 2.00
N ASN A 220 10.83 7.56 2.35
CA ASN A 220 11.91 8.07 1.51
C ASN A 220 12.41 7.01 0.52
N GLU A 221 13.20 7.47 -0.44
CA GLU A 221 13.78 6.67 -1.52
C GLU A 221 14.61 5.49 -1.01
N HIS A 222 15.22 5.60 0.17
CA HIS A 222 16.00 4.52 0.79
C HIS A 222 15.14 3.34 1.26
N SER A 223 13.85 3.58 1.49
CA SER A 223 12.94 2.58 2.05
C SER A 223 12.03 1.96 1.00
N VAL A 224 11.88 2.60 -0.16
CA VAL A 224 10.96 2.21 -1.24
C VAL A 224 11.74 1.50 -2.34
N GLN A 225 11.42 0.23 -2.58
CA GLN A 225 12.12 -0.61 -3.54
C GLN A 225 11.33 -0.80 -4.83
N ILE A 226 10.02 -1.04 -4.76
CA ILE A 226 9.19 -1.32 -5.92
C ILE A 226 8.00 -0.35 -5.94
N MET A 227 7.68 0.14 -7.13
CA MET A 227 6.47 0.90 -7.39
C MET A 227 5.68 0.26 -8.52
N VAL A 228 4.38 0.14 -8.37
CA VAL A 228 3.52 -0.50 -9.36
C VAL A 228 2.20 0.23 -9.52
N ASN A 229 1.76 0.36 -10.76
CA ASN A 229 0.45 0.85 -11.12
C ASN A 229 -0.09 0.13 -12.36
N GLU A 230 -1.21 0.59 -12.92
CA GLU A 230 -1.84 -0.02 -14.10
C GLU A 230 -1.10 0.25 -15.41
N GLN A 231 -0.06 1.10 -15.41
CA GLN A 231 0.84 1.35 -16.55
C GLN A 231 2.02 0.37 -16.56
N GLY A 232 2.46 -0.06 -15.38
CA GLY A 232 3.58 -0.97 -15.22
C GLY A 232 4.22 -0.92 -13.83
N LEU A 233 5.40 -1.54 -13.74
CA LEU A 233 6.18 -1.70 -12.51
C LEU A 233 7.60 -1.13 -12.69
N ALA A 234 8.05 -0.39 -11.68
CA ALA A 234 9.41 0.14 -11.56
C ALA A 234 10.12 -0.51 -10.37
N ASP A 235 11.14 -1.32 -10.67
CA ASP A 235 12.07 -1.85 -9.67
C ASP A 235 13.22 -0.86 -9.45
N LEU A 236 13.26 -0.25 -8.27
CA LEU A 236 14.18 0.83 -7.89
C LEU A 236 15.42 0.32 -7.16
N ARG A 237 15.54 -0.99 -6.91
CA ARG A 237 16.68 -1.57 -6.20
C ARG A 237 17.98 -1.24 -6.95
N ALA A 238 18.98 -0.80 -6.19
CA ALA A 238 20.31 -0.44 -6.70
C ALA A 238 20.32 0.63 -7.81
N LYS A 239 19.32 1.52 -7.86
CA LYS A 239 19.26 2.63 -8.81
C LYS A 239 19.57 3.97 -8.14
N ALA A 240 20.46 4.74 -8.75
CA ALA A 240 20.70 6.13 -8.36
C ALA A 240 19.46 7.00 -8.66
N PRO A 241 19.31 8.18 -8.03
CA PRO A 241 18.13 9.04 -8.21
C PRO A 241 17.76 9.31 -9.68
N LYS A 242 18.76 9.52 -10.56
CA LYS A 242 18.56 9.71 -11.99
C LYS A 242 17.93 8.48 -12.68
N GLN A 243 18.45 7.29 -12.38
CA GLN A 243 17.97 6.02 -12.93
C GLN A 243 16.57 5.68 -12.40
N ARG A 244 16.27 6.03 -11.14
CA ARG A 244 14.92 5.90 -10.56
C ARG A 244 13.93 6.76 -11.30
N ALA A 245 14.25 8.04 -11.52
CA ALA A 245 13.39 8.97 -12.23
C ALA A 245 13.11 8.55 -13.68
N GLU A 246 14.14 8.17 -14.43
CA GLU A 246 13.94 7.64 -15.78
C GLU A 246 13.02 6.42 -15.77
N LEU A 247 13.24 5.46 -14.86
CA LEU A 247 12.43 4.26 -14.79
C LEU A 247 10.98 4.52 -14.37
N ILE A 248 10.77 5.34 -13.32
CA ILE A 248 9.43 5.69 -12.82
C ILE A 248 8.65 6.43 -13.89
N ILE A 249 9.28 7.42 -14.55
CA ILE A 249 8.67 8.14 -15.67
C ILE A 249 8.29 7.15 -16.75
N GLU A 250 9.19 6.24 -17.14
CA GLU A 250 8.91 5.32 -18.24
C GLU A 250 7.88 4.24 -17.94
N LYS A 251 7.85 3.71 -16.72
CA LYS A 251 7.04 2.53 -16.36
C LYS A 251 5.75 2.84 -15.63
N CYS A 252 5.69 3.94 -14.89
CA CYS A 252 4.55 4.23 -14.02
C CYS A 252 3.82 5.52 -14.39
N VAL A 253 4.49 6.56 -14.87
CA VAL A 253 3.78 7.82 -15.16
C VAL A 253 2.77 7.63 -16.29
N HIS A 254 1.52 8.07 -16.07
CA HIS A 254 0.48 8.04 -17.07
C HIS A 254 0.90 8.82 -18.34
N PRO A 255 0.61 8.35 -19.56
CA PRO A 255 1.00 9.03 -20.80
C PRO A 255 0.70 10.53 -20.84
N ILE A 256 -0.44 10.95 -20.28
CA ILE A 256 -0.86 12.37 -20.19
C ILE A 256 0.18 13.25 -19.47
N TYR A 257 0.84 12.74 -18.44
CA TYR A 257 1.78 13.50 -17.60
C TYR A 257 3.25 13.17 -17.88
N LYS A 258 3.51 12.21 -18.78
CA LYS A 258 4.86 11.68 -19.03
C LYS A 258 5.81 12.75 -19.55
N ASP A 259 5.38 13.50 -20.56
CA ASP A 259 6.22 14.53 -21.17
C ASP A 259 6.45 15.71 -20.21
N LEU A 260 5.44 16.09 -19.43
CA LEU A 260 5.59 17.12 -18.38
C LEU A 260 6.66 16.73 -17.34
N LEU A 261 6.66 15.47 -16.90
CA LEU A 261 7.65 14.97 -15.95
C LEU A 261 9.03 14.76 -16.58
N ARG A 262 9.13 14.40 -17.86
CA ARG A 262 10.40 14.39 -18.60
C ARG A 262 11.01 15.79 -18.68
N ASP A 263 10.19 16.81 -18.97
CA ASP A 263 10.65 18.20 -19.04
C ASP A 263 11.04 18.75 -17.66
N TYR A 264 10.28 18.40 -16.62
CA TYR A 264 10.71 18.66 -15.25
C TYR A 264 12.05 18.00 -14.95
N PHE A 265 12.21 16.72 -15.29
CA PHE A 265 13.41 15.95 -15.00
C PHE A 265 14.64 16.48 -15.74
N ARG A 266 14.54 16.87 -17.02
CA ARG A 266 15.69 17.36 -17.80
C ARG A 266 16.35 18.60 -17.18
N HIS A 267 15.58 19.50 -16.58
CA HIS A 267 16.06 20.82 -16.17
C HIS A 267 17.01 20.81 -14.95
N PRO A 268 16.73 20.11 -13.83
CA PRO A 268 17.63 20.03 -12.68
C PRO A 268 19.00 19.40 -12.94
N TRP A 269 19.14 18.59 -14.00
CA TRP A 269 20.38 17.87 -14.30
C TRP A 269 21.27 18.60 -15.32
N GLN A 270 20.85 19.76 -15.83
CA GLN A 270 21.67 20.57 -16.76
C GLN A 270 22.93 21.16 -16.08
N THR A 271 23.00 21.17 -14.75
CA THR A 271 24.11 21.75 -13.98
C THR A 271 25.20 20.74 -13.59
N GLY A 272 25.09 19.47 -14.01
CA GLY A 272 26.11 18.43 -13.74
C GLY A 272 26.14 17.88 -12.30
N SER A 273 25.17 18.25 -11.45
CA SER A 273 25.06 17.74 -10.07
C SER A 273 24.64 16.26 -10.03
N MET A 274 25.06 15.52 -8.99
CA MET A 274 24.55 14.18 -8.68
C MET A 274 23.20 14.18 -7.93
N HIS A 275 22.76 15.36 -7.47
CA HIS A 275 21.45 15.60 -6.87
C HIS A 275 20.71 16.74 -7.59
N PRO A 276 19.41 16.61 -7.87
CA PRO A 276 18.69 17.64 -8.61
C PRO A 276 18.52 18.93 -7.77
N ASP A 277 18.80 20.10 -8.37
CA ASP A 277 18.47 21.38 -7.74
C ASP A 277 16.99 21.73 -8.01
N HIS A 278 16.16 21.53 -6.99
CA HIS A 278 14.72 21.76 -7.07
C HIS A 278 14.29 23.21 -6.77
N ARG A 279 15.23 24.09 -6.39
CA ARG A 279 14.90 25.45 -5.93
C ARG A 279 14.32 26.33 -7.04
N ALA A 280 14.66 26.06 -8.30
CA ALA A 280 14.19 26.85 -9.44
C ALA A 280 12.73 26.62 -9.87
N LYS A 281 12.06 25.53 -9.42
CA LYS A 281 10.67 25.20 -9.83
C LYS A 281 9.67 24.99 -8.72
N LYS A 282 10.08 24.96 -7.43
CA LYS A 282 9.13 24.88 -6.31
C LYS A 282 8.04 25.95 -6.39
N GLU A 283 8.38 27.15 -6.86
CA GLU A 283 7.44 28.26 -7.05
C GLU A 283 6.53 28.16 -8.29
N ALA A 284 6.93 27.41 -9.32
CA ALA A 284 6.16 27.29 -10.56
C ALA A 284 5.13 26.16 -10.48
N THR A 285 5.55 24.98 -10.01
CA THR A 285 4.64 23.84 -9.87
C THR A 285 3.66 24.02 -8.71
N SER A 286 4.04 24.66 -7.60
CA SER A 286 3.09 24.90 -6.49
C SER A 286 1.96 25.84 -6.90
N LYS A 287 2.25 26.87 -7.71
CA LYS A 287 1.23 27.81 -8.21
C LYS A 287 0.29 27.15 -9.22
N ASP A 288 0.79 26.22 -10.04
CA ASP A 288 -0.03 25.51 -11.02
C ASP A 288 -0.86 24.39 -10.37
N THR A 289 -0.32 23.68 -9.37
CA THR A 289 -1.11 22.74 -8.55
C THR A 289 -2.07 23.44 -7.61
N GLU A 290 -1.73 24.60 -7.02
CA GLU A 290 -2.66 25.43 -6.25
C GLU A 290 -3.78 25.98 -7.15
N LYS A 291 -3.48 26.45 -8.36
CA LYS A 291 -4.51 26.89 -9.33
C LYS A 291 -5.41 25.74 -9.78
N ALA A 292 -4.85 24.54 -9.97
CA ALA A 292 -5.62 23.35 -10.27
C ALA A 292 -6.50 22.92 -9.07
N ALA A 293 -5.98 22.99 -7.85
CA ALA A 293 -6.71 22.69 -6.61
C ALA A 293 -7.81 23.73 -6.30
N GLN A 294 -7.55 25.02 -6.49
CA GLN A 294 -8.53 26.10 -6.31
C GLN A 294 -9.66 26.04 -7.34
N LYS A 295 -9.38 25.61 -8.58
CA LYS A 295 -10.43 25.34 -9.58
C LYS A 295 -11.30 24.14 -9.20
N LEU A 296 -10.75 23.15 -8.46
CA LEU A 296 -11.48 21.97 -8.02
C LEU A 296 -12.36 22.26 -6.79
N ASP A 297 -11.89 23.08 -5.85
CA ASP A 297 -12.64 23.47 -4.65
C ASP A 297 -13.90 24.30 -4.99
N GLN A 298 -13.84 25.14 -6.03
CA GLN A 298 -15.00 25.86 -6.56
C GLN A 298 -16.07 24.96 -7.19
N THR A 299 -15.71 23.74 -7.61
CA THR A 299 -16.65 22.75 -8.18
C THR A 299 -17.18 21.74 -7.15
N ALA A 300 -16.62 21.74 -5.93
CA ALA A 300 -16.97 20.82 -4.85
C ALA A 300 -17.89 21.43 -3.78
N ALA A 301 -18.35 22.68 -3.96
CA ALA A 301 -19.40 23.23 -3.11
C ALA A 301 -20.67 22.36 -3.24
N PRO A 302 -21.25 21.85 -2.14
CA PRO A 302 -22.50 21.11 -2.21
C PRO A 302 -23.57 22.03 -2.79
N LYS A 303 -24.16 21.65 -3.92
CA LYS A 303 -25.44 22.20 -4.32
C LYS A 303 -26.42 21.88 -3.19
N LYS A 304 -26.92 22.93 -2.54
CA LYS A 304 -27.99 22.86 -1.55
C LYS A 304 -29.20 22.10 -2.09
#